data_AF-A0A8H8UCM9-F1
#
_entry.id   AF-A0A8H8UCM9-F1
#
_cell.length_a   1.000
_cell.length_b   1.000
_cell.length_c   1.000
_cell.angle_alpha   90.00
_cell.angle_beta   90.00
_cell.angle_gamma   90.00
#
_symmetry.space_group_name_H-M   'P 1'
#
loop_
_entity.id
_entity.type
_entity.pdbx_description
1 polymer ?
#
loop_
_entity_poly.entity_id
_entity_poly.type
_entity_poly.pdbx_seq_one_letter_code
_entity_poly.pdbx_strand_id
1 'polypeptide(L)'
;MVATRKRLDAAPATSSAALTRQSKRKAVQEKKTSKLAPIRQSKRKAVLETEEKRASENAASGKSRKRVKKELPSYLQKSYQAENGPNHNVQLLNLPREIFDGITSLLEPEALTCLSLTCKEILSFVGTESWLECRPRRRGWDYDSCNALVPLHRLFTLLVRDVPHLVYCAGCAVLHPPLRPPREHRKTKLTNSCFGPFTYIDYTPIASGIYGGYSLVWEHIMEARKLLTLDSGDKPGPLIELLGGNFTIPRERLTHTMNSSGRQIGKHLVLKHEHVFRGTSPRSPLRVADIIDLKIRLCPHQTTSTQKAEPGRYTKTRLPCGLLCHSIATAAPLSIQAGIPAPSMFCTPTPSEKKQMDSTVPGVSTLWTCRACPTKWHVQYDGQGAGQFKITTWQSFGDTAYRAQQYWKMLVRREMSNLAADKRNSEFFISNKQYLDFRIDDR
;
A
#
# COMPACT_ATOMS: atom_id res chain seq x y z
N MET A 1 -77.40 -0.15 1.83
CA MET A 1 -77.88 1.13 1.27
C MET A 1 -76.83 1.66 0.30
N VAL A 2 -77.24 1.80 -0.95
CA VAL A 2 -76.81 2.80 -1.97
C VAL A 2 -75.29 2.88 -2.23
N ALA A 3 -74.76 2.20 -3.26
CA ALA A 3 -74.68 2.63 -4.68
C ALA A 3 -73.75 3.86 -4.87
N THR A 4 -72.95 4.08 -5.92
CA THR A 4 -72.49 3.35 -7.12
C THR A 4 -71.40 4.24 -7.74
N ARG A 5 -70.50 3.65 -8.52
CA ARG A 5 -69.48 4.30 -9.36
C ARG A 5 -70.04 5.37 -10.32
N LYS A 6 -69.21 6.38 -10.65
CA LYS A 6 -68.96 6.78 -12.05
C LYS A 6 -67.62 7.53 -12.26
N ARG A 7 -66.86 6.97 -13.21
CA ARG A 7 -65.87 7.51 -14.18
C ARG A 7 -66.23 8.91 -14.73
N LEU A 8 -65.41 9.76 -15.35
CA LEU A 8 -64.15 9.66 -16.12
C LEU A 8 -63.66 11.11 -16.42
N ASP A 9 -62.36 11.22 -16.78
CA ASP A 9 -61.75 12.11 -17.78
C ASP A 9 -61.36 13.59 -17.55
N ALA A 10 -60.23 13.89 -18.23
CA ALA A 10 -59.74 15.16 -18.79
C ALA A 10 -58.69 15.97 -17.99
N ALA A 11 -57.43 15.84 -18.41
CA ALA A 11 -56.45 16.93 -18.52
C ALA A 11 -56.86 17.86 -19.69
N PRO A 12 -56.36 19.12 -19.90
CA PRO A 12 -54.94 19.52 -19.82
C PRO A 12 -54.71 21.02 -19.44
N ALA A 13 -53.53 21.57 -19.80
CA ALA A 13 -53.12 23.00 -19.89
C ALA A 13 -52.21 23.50 -18.73
N THR A 14 -50.87 23.58 -18.90
CA THR A 14 -50.00 24.57 -19.62
C THR A 14 -49.52 25.75 -18.76
N SER A 15 -48.20 25.88 -18.61
CA SER A 15 -47.37 27.10 -18.86
C SER A 15 -45.99 26.86 -18.22
N SER A 16 -44.90 26.68 -18.95
CA SER A 16 -44.15 27.62 -19.81
C SER A 16 -43.51 28.78 -19.03
N ALA A 17 -42.21 28.66 -18.74
CA ALA A 17 -41.29 29.80 -18.73
C ALA A 17 -39.86 29.29 -18.94
N ALA A 18 -39.52 29.10 -20.22
CA ALA A 18 -38.15 29.17 -20.69
C ALA A 18 -37.76 30.65 -20.81
N LEU A 19 -36.60 31.05 -20.28
CA LEU A 19 -35.91 32.25 -20.74
C LEU A 19 -34.39 32.02 -20.75
N THR A 20 -33.93 31.77 -21.97
CA THR A 20 -32.62 31.97 -22.57
C THR A 20 -31.93 33.25 -22.10
N ARG A 21 -30.59 33.24 -21.97
CA ARG A 21 -29.76 34.27 -22.63
C ARG A 21 -28.28 33.90 -22.75
N GLN A 22 -27.81 34.13 -23.97
CA GLN A 22 -26.48 33.93 -24.50
C GLN A 22 -25.46 34.97 -24.00
N SER A 23 -24.19 34.56 -24.05
CA SER A 23 -22.98 35.29 -24.48
C SER A 23 -22.92 36.81 -24.31
N LYS A 24 -21.82 37.31 -23.71
CA LYS A 24 -21.08 38.45 -24.23
C LYS A 24 -19.61 38.42 -23.81
N ARG A 25 -18.74 38.51 -24.82
CA ARG A 25 -17.29 38.74 -24.77
C ARG A 25 -17.00 40.26 -24.83
N LYS A 26 -15.83 40.62 -24.29
CA LYS A 26 -14.92 41.77 -24.58
C LYS A 26 -15.23 43.17 -24.00
N ALA A 27 -14.29 43.67 -23.18
CA ALA A 27 -13.37 44.82 -23.40
C ALA A 27 -12.69 45.14 -22.04
N VAL A 28 -11.38 44.94 -21.80
CA VAL A 28 -10.19 45.75 -22.19
C VAL A 28 -10.22 47.21 -21.72
N GLN A 29 -9.45 47.50 -20.65
CA GLN A 29 -8.61 48.71 -20.43
C GLN A 29 -7.72 48.42 -19.21
N GLU A 30 -6.45 48.04 -19.38
CA GLU A 30 -5.25 48.91 -19.48
C GLU A 30 -5.03 49.86 -18.29
N LYS A 31 -4.08 49.49 -17.42
CA LYS A 31 -3.10 50.43 -16.86
C LYS A 31 -1.75 49.73 -16.67
N LYS A 32 -0.77 50.20 -17.44
CA LYS A 32 0.66 49.83 -17.43
C LYS A 32 1.39 50.52 -16.27
N THR A 33 2.35 49.81 -15.68
CA THR A 33 3.75 50.24 -15.41
C THR A 33 4.49 49.03 -14.80
N SER A 34 5.26 48.27 -15.61
CA SER A 34 6.74 48.23 -15.66
C SER A 34 7.39 47.80 -14.32
N LYS A 35 8.22 46.75 -14.23
CA LYS A 35 9.46 46.52 -15.00
C LYS A 35 9.97 45.06 -14.90
N LEU A 36 10.46 44.60 -16.05
CA LEU A 36 11.67 43.79 -16.32
C LEU A 36 11.72 42.30 -15.88
N ALA A 37 11.54 41.44 -16.89
CA ALA A 37 11.92 40.04 -16.90
C ALA A 37 13.42 39.87 -17.25
N PRO A 38 14.15 38.88 -16.68
CA PRO A 38 15.54 38.65 -17.04
C PRO A 38 15.70 37.97 -18.41
N ILE A 39 16.60 38.55 -19.18
CA ILE A 39 16.99 38.21 -20.55
C ILE A 39 17.79 36.90 -20.58
N ARG A 40 17.42 36.00 -21.50
CA ARG A 40 18.17 34.81 -21.91
C ARG A 40 19.48 35.21 -22.60
N GLN A 41 20.58 35.29 -21.85
CA GLN A 41 21.95 35.27 -22.40
C GLN A 41 22.90 34.55 -21.42
N SER A 42 23.01 33.22 -21.50
CA SER A 42 24.07 32.51 -20.75
C SER A 42 24.57 31.19 -21.37
N LYS A 43 24.23 30.87 -22.63
CA LYS A 43 24.70 29.61 -23.28
C LYS A 43 25.83 29.75 -24.30
N ARG A 44 26.30 30.96 -24.64
CA ARG A 44 27.44 31.15 -25.57
C ARG A 44 28.77 31.51 -24.90
N LYS A 45 28.79 31.90 -23.63
CA LYS A 45 30.03 32.26 -22.91
C LYS A 45 30.72 31.06 -22.24
N ALA A 46 29.95 30.02 -21.87
CA ALA A 46 30.48 28.82 -21.24
C ALA A 46 31.17 27.83 -22.22
N VAL A 47 30.89 27.94 -23.53
CA VAL A 47 31.47 27.06 -24.56
C VAL A 47 32.87 27.52 -24.97
N LEU A 48 33.13 28.83 -24.97
CA LEU A 48 34.45 29.39 -25.33
C LEU A 48 35.48 29.23 -24.19
N GLU A 49 35.07 29.34 -22.92
CA GLU A 49 35.95 29.09 -21.77
C GLU A 49 36.30 27.59 -21.56
N THR A 50 35.52 26.66 -22.13
CA THR A 50 35.85 25.23 -22.10
C THR A 50 36.75 24.79 -23.26
N GLU A 51 36.77 25.53 -24.37
CA GLU A 51 37.69 25.29 -25.49
C GLU A 51 39.09 25.88 -25.23
N GLU A 52 39.20 27.05 -24.59
CA GLU A 52 40.50 27.63 -24.21
C GLU A 52 41.22 26.82 -23.12
N LYS A 53 40.49 26.22 -22.16
CA LYS A 53 41.10 25.30 -21.17
C LYS A 53 41.59 23.98 -21.77
N ARG A 54 40.94 23.49 -22.83
CA ARG A 54 41.37 22.26 -23.55
C ARG A 54 42.55 22.51 -24.49
N ALA A 55 42.77 23.74 -24.95
CA ALA A 55 43.94 24.11 -25.73
C ALA A 55 45.19 24.28 -24.86
N SER A 56 45.05 24.82 -23.63
CA SER A 56 46.18 25.03 -22.71
C SER A 56 46.67 23.75 -22.01
N GLU A 57 45.82 22.74 -21.83
CA GLU A 57 46.22 21.46 -21.19
C GLU A 57 46.91 20.48 -22.16
N ASN A 58 46.75 20.65 -23.48
CA ASN A 58 47.36 19.79 -24.50
C ASN A 58 48.77 20.22 -24.95
N ALA A 59 49.27 21.38 -24.49
CA ALA A 59 50.60 21.89 -24.86
C ALA A 59 51.70 21.56 -23.82
N ALA A 60 51.36 20.99 -22.66
CA ALA A 60 52.31 20.71 -21.58
C ALA A 60 52.24 19.23 -21.12
N SER A 61 52.57 18.31 -22.03
CA SER A 61 52.81 16.90 -21.68
C SER A 61 53.90 16.31 -22.59
N GLY A 62 55.13 16.73 -22.33
CA GLY A 62 56.32 16.12 -22.90
C GLY A 62 56.49 14.67 -22.43
N LYS A 63 56.77 13.79 -23.40
CA LYS A 63 57.45 12.48 -23.26
C LYS A 63 56.97 11.58 -22.11
N SER A 64 55.75 11.06 -22.21
CA SER A 64 55.33 9.86 -21.46
C SER A 64 55.55 8.62 -22.33
N ARG A 65 56.43 7.72 -21.88
CA ARG A 65 56.60 6.37 -22.44
C ARG A 65 55.22 5.72 -22.56
N LYS A 66 54.88 5.16 -23.73
CA LYS A 66 53.66 4.35 -23.94
C LYS A 66 53.63 3.22 -22.91
N ARG A 67 52.98 3.47 -21.78
CA ARG A 67 52.61 2.45 -20.81
C ARG A 67 51.45 1.71 -21.46
N VAL A 68 51.72 0.52 -21.97
CA VAL A 68 50.67 -0.42 -22.40
C VAL A 68 49.66 -0.48 -21.26
N LYS A 69 48.43 0.00 -21.49
CA LYS A 69 47.33 -0.21 -20.55
C LYS A 69 47.21 -1.72 -20.43
N LYS A 70 47.60 -2.29 -19.28
CA LYS A 70 47.14 -3.64 -18.92
C LYS A 70 45.62 -3.52 -18.85
N GLU A 71 44.93 -4.10 -19.82
CA GLU A 71 43.50 -4.31 -19.73
C GLU A 71 43.23 -5.02 -18.41
N LEU A 72 42.30 -4.46 -17.63
CA LEU A 72 41.77 -5.15 -16.47
C LEU A 72 41.20 -6.48 -16.97
N PRO A 73 41.57 -7.63 -16.39
CA PRO A 73 41.05 -8.91 -16.86
C PRO A 73 39.53 -8.86 -16.82
N SER A 74 38.92 -8.96 -17.99
CA SER A 74 37.48 -9.06 -18.12
C SER A 74 37.04 -10.37 -17.46
N TYR A 75 35.94 -10.35 -16.71
CA TYR A 75 35.35 -11.56 -16.12
C TYR A 75 34.96 -12.61 -17.18
N LEU A 76 35.00 -12.24 -18.47
CA LEU A 76 34.73 -13.05 -19.65
C LEU A 76 35.99 -13.52 -20.38
N GLN A 77 37.19 -13.12 -19.95
CA GLN A 77 38.43 -13.50 -20.60
C GLN A 77 38.75 -14.96 -20.25
N LYS A 78 38.80 -15.84 -21.27
CA LYS A 78 39.19 -17.25 -21.11
C LYS A 78 40.54 -17.31 -20.39
N SER A 79 40.57 -17.87 -19.18
CA SER A 79 41.83 -18.36 -18.66
C SER A 79 42.19 -19.60 -19.50
N TYR A 80 43.33 -19.56 -20.18
CA TYR A 80 43.86 -20.66 -20.99
C TYR A 80 44.09 -21.97 -20.20
N GLN A 81 43.71 -22.02 -18.91
CA GLN A 81 43.87 -23.17 -18.02
C GLN A 81 42.61 -24.05 -17.88
N ALA A 82 41.59 -23.85 -18.71
CA ALA A 82 40.33 -24.59 -18.61
C ALA A 82 40.24 -25.86 -19.49
N GLU A 83 41.35 -26.40 -20.01
CA GLU A 83 41.37 -27.60 -20.87
C GLU A 83 40.77 -28.86 -20.20
N ASN A 84 40.59 -28.85 -18.87
CA ASN A 84 39.93 -29.93 -18.11
C ASN A 84 38.70 -29.45 -17.32
N GLY A 85 38.05 -28.36 -17.76
CA GLY A 85 36.85 -27.85 -17.10
C GLY A 85 35.62 -28.77 -17.30
N PRO A 86 34.64 -28.78 -16.37
CA PRO A 86 33.42 -29.60 -16.49
C PRO A 86 32.58 -29.28 -17.73
N ASN A 87 32.85 -28.14 -18.39
CA ASN A 87 32.19 -27.69 -19.61
C ASN A 87 32.64 -28.43 -20.88
N HIS A 88 33.80 -29.10 -20.90
CA HIS A 88 34.28 -29.84 -22.08
C HIS A 88 33.40 -31.05 -22.44
N ASN A 89 32.67 -31.60 -21.46
CA ASN A 89 31.75 -32.71 -21.68
C ASN A 89 30.37 -32.25 -22.20
N VAL A 90 30.14 -30.94 -22.31
CA VAL A 90 28.87 -30.39 -22.80
C VAL A 90 28.93 -30.32 -24.33
N GLN A 91 28.21 -31.23 -24.99
CA GLN A 91 28.19 -31.34 -26.47
C GLN A 91 27.90 -30.00 -27.17
N LEU A 92 27.02 -29.17 -26.60
CA LEU A 92 26.68 -27.85 -27.13
C LEU A 92 27.90 -26.91 -27.25
N LEU A 93 28.87 -27.01 -26.33
CA LEU A 93 30.07 -26.16 -26.30
C LEU A 93 31.17 -26.66 -27.25
N ASN A 94 31.05 -27.88 -27.75
CA ASN A 94 31.98 -28.48 -28.72
C ASN A 94 31.52 -28.29 -30.18
N LEU A 95 30.39 -27.63 -30.41
CA LEU A 95 29.92 -27.34 -31.76
C LEU A 95 30.81 -26.27 -32.42
N PRO A 96 31.04 -26.38 -33.75
CA PRO A 96 31.61 -25.28 -34.53
C PRO A 96 30.85 -23.98 -34.30
N ARG A 97 31.59 -22.86 -34.27
CA ARG A 97 31.05 -21.55 -33.90
C ARG A 97 29.87 -21.15 -34.79
N GLU A 98 29.96 -21.46 -36.08
CA GLU A 98 28.96 -21.16 -37.10
C GLU A 98 27.64 -21.92 -36.85
N ILE A 99 27.73 -23.17 -36.40
CA ILE A 99 26.57 -24.00 -36.07
C ILE A 99 25.91 -23.46 -34.78
N PHE A 100 26.72 -23.11 -33.78
CA PHE A 100 26.23 -22.52 -32.55
C PHE A 100 25.54 -21.16 -32.78
N ASP A 101 26.15 -20.29 -33.59
CA ASP A 101 25.57 -19.01 -33.99
C ASP A 101 24.29 -19.23 -34.81
N GLY A 102 24.25 -20.24 -35.68
CA GLY A 102 23.05 -20.66 -36.40
C GLY A 102 21.91 -21.09 -35.47
N ILE A 103 22.19 -21.91 -34.45
CA ILE A 103 21.20 -22.34 -33.46
C ILE A 103 20.70 -21.15 -32.63
N THR A 104 21.62 -20.31 -32.15
CA THR A 104 21.28 -19.16 -31.31
C THR A 104 20.50 -18.09 -32.06
N SER A 105 20.71 -17.92 -33.37
CA SER A 105 19.91 -17.02 -34.21
C SER A 105 18.42 -17.37 -34.27
N LEU A 106 18.06 -18.63 -33.99
CA LEU A 106 16.69 -19.13 -33.98
C LEU A 106 16.01 -19.03 -32.60
N LEU A 107 16.75 -18.64 -31.56
CA LEU A 107 16.24 -18.56 -30.20
C LEU A 107 15.68 -17.16 -29.92
N GLU A 108 14.54 -17.11 -29.23
CA GLU A 108 14.00 -15.85 -28.72
C GLU A 108 14.95 -15.23 -27.67
N PRO A 109 14.94 -13.89 -27.48
CA PRO A 109 15.82 -13.20 -26.54
C PRO A 109 15.77 -13.76 -25.10
N GLU A 110 14.59 -14.20 -24.65
CA GLU A 110 14.39 -14.80 -23.33
C GLU A 110 15.13 -16.14 -23.20
N ALA A 111 15.07 -16.98 -24.25
CA ALA A 111 15.77 -18.27 -24.30
C ALA A 111 17.29 -18.08 -24.41
N LEU A 112 17.76 -17.10 -25.19
CA LEU A 112 19.17 -16.72 -25.26
C LEU A 112 19.70 -16.24 -23.91
N THR A 113 18.90 -15.42 -23.23
CA THR A 113 19.25 -14.93 -21.88
C THR A 113 19.33 -16.11 -20.91
N CYS A 114 18.36 -17.03 -20.92
CA CYS A 114 18.41 -18.26 -20.11
C CYS A 114 19.65 -19.10 -20.42
N LEU A 115 19.99 -19.29 -21.69
CA LEU A 115 21.14 -20.07 -22.12
C LEU A 115 22.46 -19.40 -21.69
N SER A 116 22.55 -18.07 -21.78
CA SER A 116 23.72 -17.32 -21.31
C SER A 116 23.87 -17.36 -19.77
N LEU A 117 22.77 -17.57 -19.03
CA LEU A 117 22.77 -17.71 -17.57
C LEU A 117 23.21 -19.09 -17.06
N THR A 118 23.17 -20.13 -17.90
CA THR A 118 23.56 -21.47 -17.47
C THR A 118 25.07 -21.67 -17.46
N CYS A 119 25.83 -20.94 -18.29
CA CYS A 119 27.27 -21.10 -18.41
C CYS A 119 28.00 -19.82 -18.85
N LYS A 120 29.10 -19.48 -18.17
CA LYS A 120 29.97 -18.33 -18.50
C LYS A 120 30.55 -18.40 -19.92
N GLU A 121 30.83 -19.60 -20.40
CA GLU A 121 31.36 -19.79 -21.76
C GLU A 121 30.29 -19.52 -22.81
N ILE A 122 29.05 -19.97 -22.59
CA ILE A 122 27.92 -19.62 -23.46
C ILE A 122 27.69 -18.10 -23.44
N LEU A 123 27.76 -17.46 -22.26
CA LEU A 123 27.67 -16.00 -22.16
C LEU A 123 28.77 -15.30 -22.98
N SER A 124 29.98 -15.84 -23.02
CA SER A 124 31.07 -15.27 -23.83
C SER A 124 30.81 -15.39 -25.34
N PHE A 125 30.04 -16.39 -25.78
CA PHE A 125 29.68 -16.57 -27.17
C PHE A 125 28.44 -15.75 -27.58
N VAL A 126 27.38 -15.79 -26.77
CA VAL A 126 26.10 -15.11 -27.03
C VAL A 126 26.15 -13.61 -26.72
N GLY A 127 26.97 -13.21 -25.75
CA GLY A 127 27.06 -11.82 -25.29
C GLY A 127 25.87 -11.39 -24.40
N THR A 128 25.77 -10.08 -24.14
CA THR A 128 24.75 -9.50 -23.25
C THR A 128 23.64 -8.76 -24.01
N GLU A 129 23.62 -8.80 -25.33
CA GLU A 129 22.66 -8.03 -26.14
C GLU A 129 21.21 -8.49 -25.91
N SER A 130 20.99 -9.81 -25.84
CA SER A 130 19.67 -10.40 -25.53
C SER A 130 19.08 -9.91 -24.20
N TRP A 131 19.94 -9.59 -23.23
CA TRP A 131 19.54 -9.07 -21.92
C TRP A 131 18.93 -7.67 -22.02
N LEU A 132 19.42 -6.86 -22.96
CA LEU A 132 18.91 -5.52 -23.23
C LEU A 132 17.56 -5.60 -23.93
N GLU A 133 17.36 -6.57 -24.82
CA GLU A 133 16.09 -6.81 -25.53
C GLU A 133 14.97 -7.35 -24.63
N CYS A 134 15.32 -8.13 -23.60
CA CYS A 134 14.36 -8.54 -22.57
C CYS A 134 13.88 -7.37 -21.69
N ARG A 135 14.59 -6.22 -21.65
CA ARG A 135 14.30 -5.09 -20.75
C ARG A 135 13.09 -4.23 -21.15
N PRO A 136 12.88 -3.82 -22.41
CA PRO A 136 11.71 -3.06 -22.83
C PRO A 136 10.43 -3.89 -22.88
N ARG A 137 10.52 -5.21 -23.16
CA ARG A 137 9.35 -6.10 -23.13
C ARG A 137 8.66 -6.07 -21.76
N ARG A 138 9.40 -6.06 -20.64
CA ARG A 138 8.84 -5.96 -19.27
C ARG A 138 7.85 -4.79 -19.00
N ARG A 139 7.83 -3.73 -19.82
CA ARG A 139 6.95 -2.56 -19.61
C ARG A 139 5.62 -2.61 -20.38
N GLY A 140 5.44 -3.54 -21.31
CA GLY A 140 4.24 -3.62 -22.17
C GLY A 140 3.22 -4.70 -21.78
N TRP A 141 3.34 -5.31 -20.60
CA TRP A 141 2.75 -6.63 -20.31
C TRP A 141 1.41 -6.59 -19.58
N ASP A 142 0.62 -5.56 -19.86
CA ASP A 142 -0.70 -5.39 -19.24
C ASP A 142 -1.83 -6.17 -19.94
N TYR A 143 -1.60 -6.90 -21.05
CA TYR A 143 -2.75 -7.44 -21.82
C TYR A 143 -2.67 -8.80 -22.53
N ASP A 144 -1.53 -9.50 -22.66
CA ASP A 144 -1.48 -10.71 -23.49
C ASP A 144 -1.14 -12.03 -22.77
N SER A 145 -2.10 -12.95 -22.88
CA SER A 145 -2.09 -14.42 -22.91
C SER A 145 -1.01 -15.23 -22.16
N CYS A 146 -1.47 -16.30 -21.48
CA CYS A 146 -0.68 -17.27 -20.72
C CYS A 146 0.54 -17.89 -21.44
N ASN A 147 0.63 -17.82 -22.78
CA ASN A 147 1.74 -18.40 -23.54
C ASN A 147 3.00 -17.52 -23.57
N ALA A 148 2.87 -16.20 -23.45
CA ALA A 148 4.03 -15.29 -23.38
C ALA A 148 4.77 -15.36 -22.03
N LEU A 149 4.18 -15.98 -21.01
CA LEU A 149 4.70 -16.05 -19.64
C LEU A 149 5.60 -17.27 -19.38
N VAL A 150 5.55 -18.31 -20.22
CA VAL A 150 6.31 -19.56 -19.99
C VAL A 150 7.83 -19.36 -20.12
N PRO A 151 8.37 -18.70 -21.18
CA PRO A 151 9.81 -18.45 -21.29
C PRO A 151 10.34 -17.56 -20.16
N LEU A 152 9.53 -16.60 -19.73
CA LEU A 152 9.81 -15.69 -18.64
C LEU A 152 9.91 -16.41 -17.29
N HIS A 153 8.98 -17.32 -17.02
CA HIS A 153 8.99 -18.09 -15.78
C HIS A 153 10.28 -18.91 -15.65
N ARG A 154 10.78 -19.46 -16.77
CA ARG A 154 12.07 -20.15 -16.83
C ARG A 154 13.24 -19.21 -16.54
N LEU A 155 13.26 -18.01 -17.15
CA LEU A 155 14.28 -16.99 -16.88
C LEU A 155 14.32 -16.59 -15.41
N PHE A 156 13.17 -16.30 -14.80
CA PHE A 156 13.13 -15.93 -13.40
C PHE A 156 13.47 -17.08 -12.47
N THR A 157 13.09 -18.31 -12.81
CA THR A 157 13.49 -19.50 -12.03
C THR A 157 15.01 -19.64 -12.01
N LEU A 158 15.68 -19.44 -13.16
CA LEU A 158 17.14 -19.45 -13.24
C LEU A 158 17.78 -18.30 -12.47
N LEU A 159 17.20 -17.10 -12.53
CA LEU A 159 17.72 -15.97 -11.75
C LEU A 159 17.57 -16.19 -10.25
N VAL A 160 16.44 -16.74 -9.77
CA VAL A 160 16.24 -17.05 -8.33
C VAL A 160 17.24 -18.09 -7.82
N ARG A 161 17.65 -19.07 -8.66
CA ARG A 161 18.73 -20.02 -8.33
C ARG A 161 20.01 -19.28 -7.90
N ASP A 162 20.37 -18.22 -8.62
CA ASP A 162 21.63 -17.49 -8.42
C ASP A 162 21.52 -16.40 -7.34
N VAL A 163 20.31 -15.94 -7.03
CA VAL A 163 20.03 -14.98 -5.94
C VAL A 163 18.90 -15.48 -5.02
N PRO A 164 19.14 -16.52 -4.21
CA PRO A 164 18.10 -17.21 -3.44
C PRO A 164 17.45 -16.35 -2.34
N HIS A 165 18.05 -15.20 -2.01
CA HIS A 165 17.51 -14.23 -1.06
C HIS A 165 16.45 -13.30 -1.69
N LEU A 166 16.19 -13.42 -2.99
CA LEU A 166 15.16 -12.67 -3.71
C LEU A 166 14.04 -13.60 -4.19
N VAL A 167 12.84 -13.06 -4.25
CA VAL A 167 11.64 -13.75 -4.76
C VAL A 167 11.13 -13.07 -6.02
N TYR A 168 10.58 -13.88 -6.92
CA TYR A 168 9.94 -13.39 -8.12
C TYR A 168 8.57 -12.77 -7.82
N CYS A 169 8.39 -11.52 -8.24
CA CYS A 169 7.11 -10.83 -8.16
C CYS A 169 6.35 -10.95 -9.48
N ALA A 170 5.23 -11.66 -9.47
CA ALA A 170 4.34 -11.71 -10.62
C ALA A 170 3.73 -10.33 -10.96
N GLY A 171 3.54 -9.46 -9.96
CA GLY A 171 2.89 -8.16 -10.15
C GLY A 171 3.75 -7.13 -10.90
N CYS A 172 5.07 -7.10 -10.66
CA CYS A 172 5.98 -6.18 -11.33
C CYS A 172 7.01 -6.84 -12.25
N ALA A 173 6.99 -8.18 -12.36
CA ALA A 173 7.95 -8.98 -13.12
C ALA A 173 9.43 -8.68 -12.77
N VAL A 174 9.72 -8.53 -11.47
CA VAL A 174 11.07 -8.23 -10.95
C VAL A 174 11.36 -9.12 -9.73
N LEU A 175 12.64 -9.44 -9.53
CA LEU A 175 13.12 -10.06 -8.29
C LEU A 175 13.30 -9.00 -7.20
N HIS A 176 12.63 -9.18 -6.07
CA HIS A 176 12.77 -8.30 -4.91
C HIS A 176 12.96 -9.13 -3.62
N PRO A 177 13.44 -8.55 -2.51
CA PRO A 177 13.47 -9.24 -1.23
C PRO A 177 12.09 -9.80 -0.87
N PRO A 178 12.00 -10.91 -0.12
CA PRO A 178 10.73 -11.48 0.29
C PRO A 178 9.87 -10.46 1.04
N LEU A 179 8.55 -10.66 0.98
CA LEU A 179 7.61 -9.82 1.71
C LEU A 179 7.95 -9.86 3.20
N ARG A 180 8.28 -8.70 3.73
CA ARG A 180 8.57 -8.52 5.16
C ARG A 180 7.28 -8.65 5.97
N PRO A 181 7.33 -9.19 7.20
CA PRO A 181 6.15 -9.25 8.06
C PRO A 181 5.57 -7.85 8.30
N PRO A 182 4.29 -7.72 8.68
CA PRO A 182 3.62 -6.43 8.84
C PRO A 182 4.36 -5.41 9.70
N ARG A 183 5.08 -5.88 10.73
CA ARG A 183 5.92 -5.07 11.64
C ARG A 183 7.14 -4.41 10.98
N GLU A 184 7.66 -5.04 9.93
CA GLU A 184 8.84 -4.60 9.17
C GLU A 184 8.45 -4.05 7.79
N HIS A 185 7.24 -4.33 7.32
CA HIS A 185 6.76 -3.89 6.02
C HIS A 185 6.68 -2.36 5.95
N ARG A 186 7.35 -1.79 4.95
CA ARG A 186 7.28 -0.37 4.61
C ARG A 186 6.98 -0.21 3.14
N LYS A 187 6.05 0.70 2.83
CA LYS A 187 5.76 1.11 1.46
C LYS A 187 6.99 1.79 0.86
N THR A 188 7.50 1.27 -0.24
CA THR A 188 8.55 1.93 -1.02
C THR A 188 8.02 2.30 -2.40
N LYS A 189 8.65 3.27 -3.07
CA LYS A 189 8.29 3.61 -4.46
C LYS A 189 8.40 2.39 -5.40
N LEU A 190 9.31 1.46 -5.11
CA LEU A 190 9.57 0.27 -5.91
C LEU A 190 8.51 -0.82 -5.70
N THR A 191 7.98 -0.96 -4.48
CA THR A 191 7.02 -2.01 -4.14
C THR A 191 5.56 -1.62 -4.35
N ASN A 192 5.27 -0.35 -4.64
CA ASN A 192 3.90 0.14 -4.85
C ASN A 192 3.12 -0.61 -5.93
N SER A 193 3.77 -0.97 -7.04
CA SER A 193 3.14 -1.73 -8.13
C SER A 193 2.98 -3.22 -7.80
N CYS A 194 3.72 -3.74 -6.82
CA CYS A 194 3.73 -5.16 -6.48
C CYS A 194 2.43 -5.61 -5.77
N PHE A 195 1.80 -4.71 -5.01
CA PHE A 195 0.60 -5.01 -4.20
C PHE A 195 -0.73 -4.80 -4.95
N GLY A 196 -0.65 -4.43 -6.24
CA GLY A 196 -1.82 -4.21 -7.10
C GLY A 196 -2.75 -3.10 -6.60
N PRO A 197 -4.06 -3.15 -6.92
CA PRO A 197 -5.02 -2.12 -6.51
C PRO A 197 -5.40 -2.21 -5.02
N PHE A 198 -4.91 -3.21 -4.30
CA PHE A 198 -5.27 -3.44 -2.91
C PHE A 198 -4.13 -2.95 -2.03
N THR A 199 -4.16 -1.65 -1.74
CA THR A 199 -3.04 -0.89 -1.18
C THR A 199 -2.37 -1.58 0.01
N TYR A 200 -2.88 -1.37 1.20
CA TYR A 200 -2.42 -1.88 2.49
C TYR A 200 -3.31 -1.23 3.55
N ILE A 201 -3.26 -1.73 4.77
CA ILE A 201 -3.77 -1.02 5.95
C ILE A 201 -2.56 -0.55 6.76
N ASP A 202 -2.45 0.74 6.98
CA ASP A 202 -1.42 1.34 7.84
C ASP A 202 -2.09 1.78 9.14
N TYR A 203 -1.80 1.05 10.23
CA TYR A 203 -2.40 1.28 11.53
C TYR A 203 -1.60 2.29 12.37
N THR A 204 -0.35 2.55 12.00
CA THR A 204 0.55 3.48 12.68
C THR A 204 1.25 4.34 11.64
N PRO A 205 0.67 5.49 11.26
CA PRO A 205 1.17 6.26 10.14
C PRO A 205 2.60 6.77 10.36
N ILE A 206 3.33 6.83 9.24
CA ILE A 206 4.77 7.13 8.97
C ILE A 206 5.46 8.21 9.82
N ALA A 207 4.74 9.02 10.60
CA ALA A 207 5.34 9.92 11.59
C ALA A 207 6.19 9.18 12.65
N SER A 208 5.99 7.87 12.82
CA SER A 208 6.80 7.00 13.67
C SER A 208 8.00 6.36 12.96
N GLY A 209 8.49 6.91 11.83
CA GLY A 209 9.54 6.29 11.00
C GLY A 209 10.80 5.80 11.74
N ILE A 210 11.13 6.40 12.90
CA ILE A 210 12.23 5.98 13.79
C ILE A 210 11.83 4.82 14.72
N TYR A 211 10.56 4.76 15.13
CA TYR A 211 10.00 3.80 16.09
C TYR A 211 9.26 2.63 15.43
N GLY A 212 9.31 2.56 14.09
CA GLY A 212 8.64 1.52 13.31
C GLY A 212 7.14 1.74 13.14
N GLY A 213 6.45 0.70 12.67
CA GLY A 213 5.02 0.72 12.41
C GLY A 213 4.49 -0.62 11.88
N TYR A 214 3.17 -0.73 11.81
CA TYR A 214 2.46 -1.94 11.41
C TYR A 214 1.66 -1.72 10.13
N SER A 215 2.11 -2.35 9.05
CA SER A 215 1.51 -2.23 7.72
C SER A 215 1.11 -3.60 7.19
N LEU A 216 -0.19 -3.79 6.98
CA LEU A 216 -0.77 -5.06 6.54
C LEU A 216 -1.07 -5.02 5.04
N VAL A 217 -0.61 -6.01 4.27
CA VAL A 217 -0.99 -6.20 2.85
C VAL A 217 -1.81 -7.48 2.69
N TRP A 218 -2.43 -7.64 1.52
CA TRP A 218 -3.30 -8.79 1.24
C TRP A 218 -2.56 -10.13 1.36
N GLU A 219 -1.32 -10.18 0.91
CA GLU A 219 -0.47 -11.36 0.95
C GLU A 219 -0.23 -11.84 2.39
N HIS A 220 -0.15 -10.94 3.38
CA HIS A 220 -0.05 -11.33 4.79
C HIS A 220 -1.30 -12.09 5.25
N ILE A 221 -2.49 -11.68 4.78
CA ILE A 221 -3.74 -12.36 5.08
C ILE A 221 -3.73 -13.76 4.46
N MET A 222 -3.31 -13.87 3.21
CA MET A 222 -3.25 -15.15 2.51
C MET A 222 -2.28 -16.12 3.18
N GLU A 223 -1.08 -15.67 3.55
CA GLU A 223 -0.11 -16.51 4.29
C GLU A 223 -0.64 -16.89 5.68
N ALA A 224 -1.19 -15.95 6.45
CA ALA A 224 -1.79 -16.25 7.75
C ALA A 224 -2.94 -17.26 7.64
N ARG A 225 -3.72 -17.22 6.55
CA ARG A 225 -4.81 -18.16 6.32
C ARG A 225 -4.36 -19.60 6.06
N LYS A 226 -3.16 -19.81 5.53
CA LYS A 226 -2.58 -21.15 5.34
C LYS A 226 -2.28 -21.85 6.67
N LEU A 227 -2.13 -21.07 7.75
CA LEU A 227 -1.84 -21.56 9.09
C LEU A 227 -3.12 -21.87 9.90
N LEU A 228 -4.31 -21.67 9.32
CA LEU A 228 -5.57 -21.98 9.98
C LEU A 228 -5.81 -23.50 10.00
N THR A 229 -6.25 -23.99 11.15
CA THR A 229 -6.66 -25.39 11.34
C THR A 229 -8.12 -25.56 10.94
N LEU A 230 -8.41 -26.57 10.12
CA LEU A 230 -9.77 -26.84 9.60
C LEU A 230 -10.75 -27.27 10.71
N ASP A 231 -10.26 -27.96 11.74
CA ASP A 231 -11.08 -28.56 12.81
C ASP A 231 -10.91 -27.87 14.17
N SER A 232 -10.53 -26.58 14.20
CA SER A 232 -10.58 -25.85 15.47
C SER A 232 -12.04 -25.76 15.90
N GLY A 233 -12.42 -26.46 16.96
CA GLY A 233 -13.70 -26.25 17.63
C GLY A 233 -13.84 -24.81 18.15
N ASP A 234 -14.67 -24.60 19.15
CA ASP A 234 -14.96 -23.25 19.66
C ASP A 234 -13.79 -22.55 20.39
N LYS A 235 -12.65 -23.23 20.56
CA LYS A 235 -11.47 -22.68 21.24
C LYS A 235 -10.64 -21.78 20.30
N PRO A 236 -10.12 -20.64 20.77
CA PRO A 236 -9.16 -19.86 20.00
C PRO A 236 -7.92 -20.68 19.64
N GLY A 237 -7.49 -20.57 18.38
CA GLY A 237 -6.25 -21.20 17.89
C GLY A 237 -4.99 -20.48 18.39
N PRO A 238 -3.81 -21.03 18.09
CA PRO A 238 -2.54 -20.43 18.48
C PRO A 238 -2.33 -19.06 17.82
N LEU A 239 -1.44 -18.27 18.41
CA LEU A 239 -1.00 -17.01 17.81
C LEU A 239 -0.24 -17.27 16.51
N ILE A 240 -0.60 -16.50 15.48
CA ILE A 240 0.08 -16.48 14.20
C ILE A 240 1.21 -15.45 14.29
N GLU A 241 2.45 -15.94 14.38
CA GLU A 241 3.66 -15.11 14.53
C GLU A 241 3.79 -14.04 13.43
N LEU A 242 3.38 -14.37 12.20
CA LEU A 242 3.38 -13.45 11.08
C LEU A 242 2.60 -12.15 11.39
N LEU A 243 1.51 -12.24 12.14
CA LEU A 243 0.65 -11.10 12.47
C LEU A 243 1.04 -10.41 13.79
N GLY A 244 2.17 -10.80 14.38
CA GLY A 244 2.69 -10.23 15.61
C GLY A 244 3.45 -8.92 15.41
N GLY A 245 3.25 -7.97 16.31
CA GLY A 245 4.06 -6.74 16.39
C GLY A 245 3.87 -6.00 17.71
N ASN A 246 4.92 -5.34 18.19
CA ASN A 246 4.87 -4.46 19.35
C ASN A 246 5.67 -3.20 19.03
N PHE A 247 5.05 -2.04 19.26
CA PHE A 247 5.64 -0.74 18.95
C PHE A 247 5.39 0.20 20.12
N THR A 248 6.42 0.92 20.53
CA THR A 248 6.30 2.00 21.51
C THR A 248 6.72 3.31 20.85
N ILE A 249 5.78 4.23 20.73
CA ILE A 249 5.93 5.52 20.09
C ILE A 249 5.89 6.57 21.20
N PRO A 250 7.05 7.09 21.65
CA PRO A 250 7.09 8.17 22.61
C PRO A 250 6.55 9.45 21.98
N ARG A 251 5.75 10.19 22.75
CA ARG A 251 5.27 11.54 22.43
C ARG A 251 5.59 12.45 23.61
N GLU A 252 5.45 13.76 23.39
CA GLU A 252 5.76 14.78 24.40
C GLU A 252 4.98 14.56 25.70
N ARG A 253 3.68 14.25 25.60
CA ARG A 253 2.76 14.17 26.75
C ARG A 253 2.21 12.77 27.05
N LEU A 254 2.46 11.81 26.16
CA LEU A 254 2.04 10.42 26.36
C LEU A 254 3.04 9.43 25.75
N THR A 255 2.96 8.19 26.19
CA THR A 255 3.55 7.05 25.49
C THR A 255 2.44 6.27 24.83
N HIS A 256 2.53 6.05 23.52
CA HIS A 256 1.60 5.20 22.78
C HIS A 256 2.26 3.87 22.48
N THR A 257 1.74 2.78 23.06
CA THR A 257 2.14 1.42 22.71
C THR A 257 1.07 0.78 21.84
N MET A 258 1.46 0.10 20.77
CA MET A 258 0.57 -0.72 19.95
C MET A 258 1.06 -2.17 19.96
N ASN A 259 0.22 -3.08 20.45
CA ASN A 259 0.43 -4.52 20.31
C ASN A 259 -0.50 -5.07 19.24
N SER A 260 0.05 -5.87 18.34
CA SER A 260 -0.68 -6.59 17.30
C SER A 260 -0.49 -8.08 17.45
N SER A 261 -1.58 -8.82 17.31
CA SER A 261 -1.59 -10.28 17.36
C SER A 261 -2.71 -10.81 16.48
N GLY A 262 -2.48 -11.93 15.80
CA GLY A 262 -3.51 -12.60 15.00
C GLY A 262 -3.67 -14.05 15.42
N ARG A 263 -4.89 -14.58 15.35
CA ARG A 263 -5.17 -16.00 15.58
C ARG A 263 -6.47 -16.42 14.91
N GLN A 264 -6.73 -17.72 14.93
CA GLN A 264 -8.03 -18.28 14.58
C GLN A 264 -9.00 -18.15 15.76
N ILE A 265 -10.23 -17.69 15.52
CA ILE A 265 -11.33 -17.74 16.49
C ILE A 265 -12.54 -18.37 15.80
N GLY A 266 -12.93 -19.57 16.23
CA GLY A 266 -13.83 -20.43 15.46
C GLY A 266 -13.25 -20.66 14.07
N LYS A 267 -13.99 -20.32 13.01
CA LYS A 267 -13.47 -20.43 11.63
C LYS A 267 -12.78 -19.15 11.13
N HIS A 268 -12.83 -18.06 11.89
CA HIS A 268 -12.40 -16.75 11.42
C HIS A 268 -10.92 -16.49 11.70
N LEU A 269 -10.20 -15.91 10.73
CA LEU A 269 -8.94 -15.23 11.01
C LEU A 269 -9.26 -13.87 11.66
N VAL A 270 -8.77 -13.65 12.88
CA VAL A 270 -9.01 -12.43 13.63
C VAL A 270 -7.68 -11.78 13.99
N LEU A 271 -7.55 -10.49 13.67
CA LEU A 271 -6.44 -9.63 14.05
C LEU A 271 -6.88 -8.74 15.22
N LYS A 272 -6.13 -8.78 16.32
CA LYS A 272 -6.33 -7.98 17.52
C LYS A 272 -5.24 -6.92 17.62
N HIS A 273 -5.65 -5.66 17.73
CA HIS A 273 -4.78 -4.52 18.03
C HIS A 273 -5.12 -3.93 19.38
N GLU A 274 -4.12 -3.73 20.22
CA GLU A 274 -4.24 -3.04 21.50
C GLU A 274 -3.44 -1.74 21.43
N HIS A 275 -4.14 -0.61 21.41
CA HIS A 275 -3.54 0.70 21.53
C HIS A 275 -3.61 1.14 22.99
N VAL A 276 -2.45 1.26 23.64
CA VAL A 276 -2.31 1.68 25.03
C VAL A 276 -1.65 3.06 25.06
N PHE A 277 -2.36 4.03 25.62
CA PHE A 277 -1.89 5.40 25.82
C PHE A 277 -1.66 5.62 27.30
N ARG A 278 -0.46 6.06 27.69
CA ARG A 278 -0.12 6.36 29.09
C ARG A 278 0.39 7.78 29.21
N GLY A 279 -0.09 8.53 30.20
CA GLY A 279 0.52 9.83 30.53
C GLY A 279 1.99 9.66 30.90
N THR A 280 2.85 10.62 30.52
CA THR A 280 4.29 10.55 30.79
C THR A 280 4.63 10.81 32.26
N SER A 281 3.79 11.55 32.98
CA SER A 281 3.97 11.80 34.41
C SER A 281 2.63 12.08 35.11
N PRO A 282 2.52 11.81 36.42
CA PRO A 282 1.32 12.19 37.19
C PRO A 282 1.05 13.71 37.20
N ARG A 283 2.08 14.53 37.00
CA ARG A 283 1.97 16.00 36.92
C ARG A 283 1.42 16.49 35.57
N SER A 284 1.51 15.68 34.52
CA SER A 284 0.86 15.90 33.23
C SER A 284 -0.01 14.69 32.90
N PRO A 285 -1.18 14.57 33.55
CA PRO A 285 -2.06 13.43 33.35
C PRO A 285 -2.52 13.34 31.89
N LEU A 286 -2.85 12.12 31.47
CA LEU A 286 -3.35 11.84 30.13
C LEU A 286 -4.63 12.65 29.84
N ARG A 287 -4.66 13.37 28.73
CA ARG A 287 -5.87 14.07 28.24
C ARG A 287 -6.39 13.39 26.99
N VAL A 288 -7.72 13.40 26.81
CA VAL A 288 -8.33 12.85 25.59
C VAL A 288 -7.87 13.61 24.35
N ALA A 289 -7.66 14.94 24.45
CA ALA A 289 -7.07 15.74 23.37
C ALA A 289 -5.77 15.13 22.80
N ASP A 290 -4.88 14.66 23.68
CA ASP A 290 -3.58 14.09 23.28
C ASP A 290 -3.75 12.75 22.54
N ILE A 291 -4.84 12.02 22.81
CA ILE A 291 -5.20 10.76 22.12
C ILE A 291 -5.83 11.06 20.74
N ILE A 292 -6.74 12.04 20.68
CA ILE A 292 -7.42 12.43 19.43
C ILE A 292 -6.43 13.01 18.42
N ASP A 293 -5.42 13.76 18.87
CA ASP A 293 -4.40 14.35 18.00
C ASP A 293 -3.56 13.30 17.25
N LEU A 294 -3.47 12.08 17.78
CA LEU A 294 -2.79 10.96 17.10
C LEU A 294 -3.54 10.48 15.85
N LYS A 295 -4.78 10.91 15.62
CA LYS A 295 -5.61 10.52 14.47
C LYS A 295 -5.70 9.01 14.31
N ILE A 296 -5.90 8.32 15.43
CA ILE A 296 -6.09 6.87 15.51
C ILE A 296 -7.13 6.41 14.49
N ARG A 297 -6.82 5.31 13.81
CA ARG A 297 -7.67 4.69 12.81
C ARG A 297 -7.78 3.20 13.12
N LEU A 298 -8.97 2.77 13.54
CA LEU A 298 -9.25 1.36 13.82
C LEU A 298 -9.57 0.63 12.51
N CYS A 299 -10.42 1.25 11.70
CA CYS A 299 -10.72 0.88 10.33
C CYS A 299 -10.96 2.17 9.52
N PRO A 300 -11.11 2.10 8.19
CA PRO A 300 -11.38 3.31 7.40
C PRO A 300 -12.61 4.11 7.86
N HIS A 301 -13.61 3.44 8.43
CA HIS A 301 -14.87 4.06 8.85
C HIS A 301 -14.83 4.62 10.27
N GLN A 302 -13.89 4.17 11.10
CA GLN A 302 -13.79 4.52 12.52
C GLN A 302 -12.41 5.10 12.80
N THR A 303 -12.35 6.43 12.80
CA THR A 303 -11.16 7.23 13.03
C THR A 303 -11.47 8.41 13.94
N THR A 304 -10.46 8.88 14.68
CA THR A 304 -10.52 10.12 15.46
C THR A 304 -10.25 11.36 14.62
N SER A 305 -9.80 11.20 13.37
CA SER A 305 -9.62 12.30 12.43
C SER A 305 -10.96 12.92 12.02
N THR A 306 -11.04 14.25 12.05
CA THR A 306 -12.17 15.04 11.53
C THR A 306 -11.97 15.45 10.08
N GLN A 307 -10.87 15.03 9.45
CA GLN A 307 -10.59 15.36 8.05
C GLN A 307 -11.61 14.68 7.13
N LYS A 308 -12.12 15.45 6.15
CA LYS A 308 -13.00 14.91 5.12
C LYS A 308 -12.24 13.88 4.28
N ALA A 309 -12.92 12.79 3.95
CA ALA A 309 -12.42 11.83 2.99
C ALA A 309 -12.12 12.51 1.66
N GLU A 310 -11.10 12.04 0.95
CA GLU A 310 -10.86 12.49 -0.41
C GLU A 310 -12.12 12.25 -1.28
N PRO A 311 -12.49 13.23 -2.13
CA PRO A 311 -13.70 13.14 -2.93
C PRO A 311 -13.57 12.03 -3.97
N GLY A 312 -14.41 10.99 -3.83
CA GLY A 312 -14.59 9.93 -4.82
C GLY A 312 -16.03 9.84 -5.29
N ARG A 313 -16.33 8.89 -6.18
CA ARG A 313 -17.70 8.67 -6.72
C ARG A 313 -18.75 8.57 -5.61
N TYR A 314 -18.39 7.96 -4.48
CA TYR A 314 -19.29 7.67 -3.37
C TYR A 314 -19.07 8.53 -2.12
N THR A 315 -18.11 9.46 -2.13
CA THR A 315 -17.68 10.20 -0.91
C THR A 315 -17.59 11.70 -1.09
N LYS A 316 -18.27 12.27 -2.10
CA LYS A 316 -18.08 13.66 -2.56
C LYS A 316 -18.17 14.75 -1.47
N THR A 317 -18.73 14.49 -0.29
CA THR A 317 -18.86 15.48 0.81
C THR A 317 -18.93 14.86 2.21
N ARG A 318 -18.61 13.58 2.37
CA ARG A 318 -18.97 12.84 3.59
C ARG A 318 -18.02 13.17 4.75
N LEU A 319 -18.59 13.63 5.87
CA LEU A 319 -17.90 13.70 7.16
C LEU A 319 -17.61 12.27 7.69
N PRO A 320 -16.53 12.07 8.46
CA PRO A 320 -16.25 10.78 9.09
C PRO A 320 -17.32 10.41 10.13
N CYS A 321 -17.42 9.12 10.46
CA CYS A 321 -18.29 8.66 11.55
C CYS A 321 -17.66 8.98 12.91
N GLY A 322 -18.48 9.51 13.84
CA GLY A 322 -18.05 9.91 15.17
C GLY A 322 -18.10 8.82 16.24
N LEU A 323 -18.47 7.57 15.90
CA LEU A 323 -18.71 6.52 16.89
C LEU A 323 -17.46 6.18 17.70
N LEU A 324 -16.27 6.18 17.09
CA LEU A 324 -15.01 6.03 17.82
C LEU A 324 -14.79 7.16 18.85
N CYS A 325 -14.92 8.42 18.43
CA CYS A 325 -14.78 9.56 19.33
C CYS A 325 -15.79 9.51 20.48
N HIS A 326 -17.03 9.09 20.19
CA HIS A 326 -18.04 8.89 21.23
C HIS A 326 -17.63 7.75 22.19
N SER A 327 -17.16 6.61 21.70
CA SER A 327 -16.70 5.51 22.57
C SER A 327 -15.53 5.93 23.47
N ILE A 328 -14.64 6.82 22.99
CA ILE A 328 -13.56 7.41 23.77
C ILE A 328 -14.13 8.34 24.85
N ALA A 329 -15.08 9.21 24.47
CA ALA A 329 -15.75 10.12 25.40
C ALA A 329 -16.45 9.36 26.53
N THR A 330 -17.18 8.30 26.20
CA THR A 330 -17.95 7.48 27.15
C THR A 330 -17.05 6.76 28.15
N ALA A 331 -15.86 6.31 27.73
CA ALA A 331 -14.91 5.65 28.62
C ALA A 331 -14.11 6.63 29.51
N ALA A 332 -13.96 7.89 29.10
CA ALA A 332 -13.20 8.89 29.81
C ALA A 332 -14.02 9.58 30.91
N PRO A 333 -13.46 9.85 32.12
CA PRO A 333 -14.11 10.71 33.09
C PRO A 333 -14.25 12.13 32.55
N LEU A 334 -15.31 12.85 32.96
CA LEU A 334 -15.63 14.20 32.48
C LEU A 334 -14.46 15.19 32.60
N SER A 335 -13.60 15.01 33.61
CA SER A 335 -12.44 15.87 33.87
C SER A 335 -11.37 15.84 32.77
N ILE A 336 -11.28 14.76 31.97
CA ILE A 336 -10.25 14.62 30.92
C ILE A 336 -10.81 14.69 29.49
N GLN A 337 -12.13 14.86 29.35
CA GLN A 337 -12.84 14.92 28.07
C GLN A 337 -12.58 16.19 27.24
N ALA A 338 -11.87 17.17 27.80
CA ALA A 338 -11.49 18.38 27.07
C ALA A 338 -10.73 18.05 25.78
N GLY A 339 -11.16 18.63 24.66
CA GLY A 339 -10.56 18.44 23.33
C GLY A 339 -11.22 17.37 22.45
N ILE A 340 -12.31 16.74 22.90
CA ILE A 340 -13.14 15.90 22.02
C ILE A 340 -13.77 16.78 20.93
N PRO A 341 -13.70 16.38 19.64
CA PRO A 341 -14.30 17.16 18.57
C PRO A 341 -15.82 17.28 18.72
N ALA A 342 -16.38 18.43 18.36
CA ALA A 342 -17.82 18.67 18.44
C ALA A 342 -18.60 17.67 17.55
N PRO A 343 -19.82 17.24 17.95
CA PRO A 343 -20.63 16.33 17.14
C PRO A 343 -20.89 16.80 15.71
N SER A 344 -20.93 18.12 15.49
CA SER A 344 -21.09 18.74 14.17
C SER A 344 -19.91 18.50 13.21
N MET A 345 -18.76 18.03 13.71
CA MET A 345 -17.59 17.67 12.91
C MET A 345 -17.70 16.24 12.32
N PHE A 346 -18.71 15.47 12.72
CA PHE A 346 -18.97 14.11 12.25
C PHE A 346 -20.29 14.03 11.49
N CYS A 347 -20.48 12.94 10.73
CA CYS A 347 -21.79 12.66 10.14
C CYS A 347 -22.82 12.29 11.22
N THR A 348 -24.09 12.62 10.99
CA THR A 348 -25.19 12.23 11.88
C THR A 348 -25.19 10.70 12.07
N PRO A 349 -25.24 10.21 13.33
CA PRO A 349 -25.29 8.78 13.60
C PRO A 349 -26.51 8.12 12.94
N THR A 350 -26.29 6.95 12.34
CA THR A 350 -27.38 6.09 11.85
C THR A 350 -28.19 5.52 13.03
N PRO A 351 -29.42 5.02 12.81
CA PRO A 351 -30.21 4.40 13.88
C PRO A 351 -29.49 3.27 14.61
N SER A 352 -28.70 2.47 13.89
CA SER A 352 -27.88 1.40 14.47
C SER A 352 -26.72 1.91 15.32
N GLU A 353 -26.11 3.04 14.96
CA GLU A 353 -25.04 3.66 15.76
C GLU A 353 -25.65 4.34 16.98
N LYS A 354 -26.76 5.07 16.80
CA LYS A 354 -27.51 5.67 17.91
C LYS A 354 -27.94 4.63 18.94
N LYS A 355 -28.45 3.46 18.50
CA LYS A 355 -28.78 2.35 19.41
C LYS A 355 -27.56 1.88 20.22
N GLN A 356 -26.36 1.82 19.61
CA GLN A 356 -25.13 1.47 20.34
C GLN A 356 -24.76 2.56 21.36
N MET A 357 -24.83 3.84 20.95
CA MET A 357 -24.57 4.99 21.82
C MET A 357 -25.53 5.03 23.01
N ASP A 358 -26.82 4.80 22.78
CA ASP A 358 -27.86 4.83 23.81
C ASP A 358 -27.80 3.62 24.75
N SER A 359 -27.19 2.50 24.31
CA SER A 359 -27.08 1.26 25.10
C SER A 359 -25.91 1.23 26.09
N THR A 360 -25.08 2.27 26.12
CA THR A 360 -23.92 2.31 27.01
C THR A 360 -24.33 2.47 28.46
N VAL A 361 -23.81 1.61 29.33
CA VAL A 361 -23.99 1.70 30.78
C VAL A 361 -22.66 2.16 31.40
N PRO A 362 -22.66 3.22 32.24
CA PRO A 362 -21.46 3.64 32.97
C PRO A 362 -20.84 2.48 33.75
N GLY A 363 -19.52 2.32 33.66
CA GLY A 363 -18.79 1.26 34.37
C GLY A 363 -18.80 -0.12 33.71
N VAL A 364 -19.57 -0.33 32.64
CA VAL A 364 -19.57 -1.59 31.87
C VAL A 364 -18.74 -1.42 30.60
N SER A 365 -17.78 -2.33 30.39
CA SER A 365 -16.98 -2.37 29.15
C SER A 365 -17.91 -2.64 27.95
N THR A 366 -18.26 -1.60 27.22
CA THR A 366 -19.16 -1.69 26.07
C THR A 366 -18.39 -2.15 24.84
N LEU A 367 -18.92 -3.18 24.16
CA LEU A 367 -18.41 -3.64 22.87
C LEU A 367 -19.07 -2.87 21.73
N TRP A 368 -18.27 -2.12 21.00
CA TRP A 368 -18.67 -1.32 19.86
C TRP A 368 -18.43 -2.06 18.56
N THR A 369 -19.28 -1.82 17.57
CA THR A 369 -19.22 -2.50 16.27
C THR A 369 -19.33 -1.53 15.11
N CYS A 370 -18.50 -1.72 14.09
CA CYS A 370 -18.51 -0.88 12.91
C CYS A 370 -19.52 -1.44 11.91
N ARG A 371 -20.60 -0.73 11.63
CA ARG A 371 -21.61 -1.18 10.65
C ARG A 371 -21.05 -1.48 9.25
N ALA A 372 -19.93 -0.87 8.85
CA ALA A 372 -19.44 -0.88 7.48
C ALA A 372 -18.41 -1.98 7.18
N CYS A 373 -17.81 -2.58 8.21
CA CYS A 373 -16.78 -3.61 8.06
C CYS A 373 -16.73 -4.48 9.32
N PRO A 374 -16.15 -5.70 9.26
CA PRO A 374 -16.09 -6.62 10.40
C PRO A 374 -15.02 -6.18 11.44
N THR A 375 -15.23 -5.00 12.03
CA THR A 375 -14.40 -4.43 13.09
C THR A 375 -15.24 -4.27 14.36
N LYS A 376 -14.72 -4.79 15.47
CA LYS A 376 -15.26 -4.60 16.82
C LYS A 376 -14.19 -3.95 17.69
N TRP A 377 -14.58 -3.16 18.68
CA TRP A 377 -13.64 -2.59 19.63
C TRP A 377 -14.29 -2.33 20.97
N HIS A 378 -13.47 -2.22 22.01
CA HIS A 378 -13.89 -1.64 23.28
C HIS A 378 -12.83 -0.65 23.74
N VAL A 379 -13.25 0.20 24.65
CA VAL A 379 -12.45 1.30 25.17
C VAL A 379 -12.48 1.24 26.68
N GLN A 380 -11.31 1.32 27.30
CA GLN A 380 -11.13 1.29 28.74
C GLN A 380 -10.24 2.44 29.17
N TYR A 381 -10.60 3.05 30.29
CA TYR A 381 -9.77 4.02 31.00
C TYR A 381 -9.45 3.49 32.39
N ASP A 382 -8.18 3.56 32.75
CA ASP A 382 -7.69 3.33 34.10
C ASP A 382 -7.09 4.64 34.61
N GLY A 383 -7.67 5.16 35.70
CA GLY A 383 -7.28 6.42 36.32
C GLY A 383 -6.04 6.33 37.22
N GLN A 384 -5.46 5.14 37.42
CA GLN A 384 -4.29 4.99 38.27
C GLN A 384 -3.04 5.68 37.69
N GLY A 385 -2.21 6.24 38.57
CA GLY A 385 -0.96 6.91 38.21
C GLY A 385 -1.15 8.12 37.30
N ALA A 386 -0.50 8.12 36.13
CA ALA A 386 -0.61 9.18 35.13
C ALA A 386 -1.85 9.05 34.20
N GLY A 387 -2.71 8.06 34.47
CA GLY A 387 -3.82 7.67 33.61
C GLY A 387 -3.37 6.79 32.45
N GLN A 388 -4.16 5.76 32.16
CA GLN A 388 -3.98 4.85 31.04
C GLN A 388 -5.28 4.71 30.26
N PHE A 389 -5.20 4.82 28.94
CA PHE A 389 -6.32 4.58 28.04
C PHE A 389 -5.98 3.39 27.15
N LYS A 390 -6.86 2.38 27.06
CA LYS A 390 -6.68 1.19 26.22
C LYS A 390 -7.82 1.09 25.23
N ILE A 391 -7.49 1.05 23.94
CA ILE A 391 -8.42 0.73 22.86
C ILE A 391 -8.02 -0.63 22.29
N THR A 392 -8.84 -1.64 22.51
CA THR A 392 -8.65 -2.96 21.90
C THR A 392 -9.59 -3.09 20.73
N THR A 393 -9.06 -3.49 19.59
CA THR A 393 -9.79 -3.64 18.33
C THR A 393 -9.59 -5.04 17.79
N TRP A 394 -10.66 -5.68 17.33
CA TRP A 394 -10.64 -6.94 16.62
C TRP A 394 -11.17 -6.74 15.20
N GLN A 395 -10.47 -7.31 14.23
CA GLN A 395 -10.85 -7.28 12.83
C GLN A 395 -10.88 -8.69 12.28
N SER A 396 -12.02 -9.08 11.69
CA SER A 396 -12.13 -10.36 11.03
C SER A 396 -11.77 -10.26 9.56
N PHE A 397 -10.95 -11.22 9.10
CA PHE A 397 -10.69 -11.48 7.70
C PHE A 397 -11.49 -12.70 7.21
N GLY A 398 -12.64 -12.96 7.84
CA GLY A 398 -13.59 -13.97 7.41
C GLY A 398 -13.15 -15.41 7.67
N ASP A 399 -14.08 -16.33 7.47
CA ASP A 399 -13.88 -17.76 7.64
C ASP A 399 -13.37 -18.47 6.38
N THR A 400 -13.62 -17.89 5.19
CA THR A 400 -13.18 -18.43 3.89
C THR A 400 -12.27 -17.44 3.16
N ALA A 401 -11.46 -17.93 2.22
CA ALA A 401 -10.62 -17.09 1.37
C ALA A 401 -11.47 -16.09 0.55
N TYR A 402 -12.65 -16.52 0.10
CA TYR A 402 -13.60 -15.66 -0.59
C TYR A 402 -14.07 -14.50 0.31
N ARG A 403 -14.51 -14.78 1.55
CA ARG A 403 -14.92 -13.73 2.49
C ARG A 403 -13.76 -12.84 2.91
N ALA A 404 -12.57 -13.39 3.09
CA ALA A 404 -11.36 -12.60 3.33
C ALA A 404 -11.18 -11.53 2.24
N GLN A 405 -11.34 -11.91 0.97
CA GLN A 405 -11.21 -10.98 -0.15
C GLN A 405 -12.33 -9.93 -0.17
N GLN A 406 -13.55 -10.32 0.20
CA GLN A 406 -14.67 -9.37 0.31
C GLN A 406 -14.46 -8.36 1.45
N TYR A 407 -14.01 -8.82 2.61
CA TYR A 407 -13.76 -7.98 3.78
C TYR A 407 -12.56 -7.08 3.58
N TRP A 408 -11.51 -7.57 2.92
CA TRP A 408 -10.34 -6.76 2.56
C TRP A 408 -10.73 -5.51 1.77
N LYS A 409 -11.63 -5.65 0.79
CA LYS A 409 -12.16 -4.53 -0.01
C LYS A 409 -12.90 -3.46 0.80
N MET A 410 -13.34 -3.79 2.01
CA MET A 410 -13.98 -2.85 2.94
C MET A 410 -12.97 -2.12 3.82
N LEU A 411 -11.74 -2.62 3.93
CA LEU A 411 -10.70 -2.12 4.84
C LEU A 411 -9.59 -1.33 4.14
N VAL A 412 -9.41 -1.51 2.82
CA VAL A 412 -8.36 -0.82 2.06
C VAL A 412 -8.90 0.15 1.02
N ARG A 413 -8.15 1.25 0.80
CA ARG A 413 -8.33 2.14 -0.35
C ARG A 413 -7.92 1.39 -1.61
N ARG A 414 -8.70 1.48 -2.69
CA ARG A 414 -8.28 0.96 -4.00
C ARG A 414 -7.77 2.09 -4.87
N GLU A 415 -6.46 2.18 -5.00
CA GLU A 415 -5.81 3.17 -5.85
C GLU A 415 -4.74 2.53 -6.71
N MET A 416 -4.78 2.79 -8.00
CA MET A 416 -3.62 2.69 -8.89
C MET A 416 -3.67 3.84 -9.89
N SER A 417 -2.50 4.21 -10.42
CA SER A 417 -2.38 5.22 -11.48
C SER A 417 -3.21 4.87 -12.71
N ASN A 418 -3.33 3.58 -13.04
CA ASN A 418 -4.12 3.03 -14.14
C ASN A 418 -5.57 2.63 -13.77
N LEU A 419 -5.99 2.80 -12.51
CA LEU A 419 -7.37 2.51 -12.11
C LEU A 419 -8.27 3.70 -12.46
N ALA A 420 -9.24 3.46 -13.35
CA ALA A 420 -10.24 4.45 -13.73
C ALA A 420 -10.98 5.01 -12.49
N ALA A 421 -11.34 6.31 -12.52
CA ALA A 421 -11.87 7.02 -11.35
C ALA A 421 -13.16 6.38 -10.78
N ASP A 422 -13.92 5.68 -11.61
CA ASP A 422 -15.13 4.93 -11.27
C ASP A 422 -14.85 3.56 -10.63
N LYS A 423 -13.65 2.99 -10.85
CA LYS A 423 -13.16 1.74 -10.26
C LYS A 423 -12.36 1.94 -8.97
N ARG A 424 -11.99 3.19 -8.65
CA ARG A 424 -11.35 3.56 -7.38
C ARG A 424 -12.37 3.43 -6.25
N ASN A 425 -12.04 2.64 -5.24
CA ASN A 425 -12.83 2.59 -4.01
C ASN A 425 -12.28 3.62 -3.04
N SER A 426 -13.16 4.52 -2.61
CA SER A 426 -12.96 5.20 -1.34
C SER A 426 -13.15 4.17 -0.24
N GLU A 427 -12.13 3.97 0.59
CA GLU A 427 -12.17 3.12 1.78
C GLU A 427 -13.31 3.49 2.75
N PHE A 428 -13.82 4.72 2.63
CA PHE A 428 -14.98 5.23 3.36
C PHE A 428 -16.33 4.81 2.75
N PHE A 429 -16.32 4.00 1.68
CA PHE A 429 -17.54 3.44 1.12
C PHE A 429 -18.16 2.45 2.11
N ILE A 430 -19.40 2.73 2.50
CA ILE A 430 -20.20 1.84 3.33
C ILE A 430 -21.10 1.07 2.39
N SER A 431 -20.81 -0.21 2.19
CA SER A 431 -21.74 -1.08 1.47
C SER A 431 -22.89 -1.47 2.40
N ASN A 432 -24.11 -1.62 1.87
CA ASN A 432 -25.23 -2.17 2.63
C ASN A 432 -25.10 -3.70 2.88
N LYS A 433 -24.01 -4.35 2.45
CA LYS A 433 -23.82 -5.78 2.66
C LYS A 433 -23.54 -6.06 4.13
N GLN A 434 -24.35 -6.93 4.73
CA GLN A 434 -24.08 -7.49 6.05
C GLN A 434 -22.85 -8.41 5.94
N TYR A 435 -21.86 -8.20 6.79
CA TYR A 435 -20.79 -9.16 7.05
C TYR A 435 -21.25 -10.13 8.15
N LEU A 436 -20.63 -11.30 8.22
CA LEU A 436 -20.93 -12.25 9.28
C LEU A 436 -20.36 -11.76 10.59
N ASP A 437 -21.17 -11.86 11.64
CA ASP A 437 -20.68 -11.63 12.98
C ASP A 437 -19.62 -12.66 13.35
N PHE A 438 -18.68 -12.27 14.21
CA PHE A 438 -17.57 -13.12 14.64
C PHE A 438 -17.32 -12.97 16.13
N ARG A 439 -16.87 -14.06 16.77
CA ARG A 439 -16.50 -14.05 18.18
C ARG A 439 -15.17 -13.31 18.38
N ILE A 440 -15.02 -12.69 19.54
CA ILE A 440 -13.79 -12.06 20.00
C ILE A 440 -13.23 -12.86 21.17
N ASP A 441 -11.93 -12.70 21.39
CA ASP A 441 -11.24 -13.27 22.55
C ASP A 441 -11.00 -12.12 23.54
N ASP A 442 -11.88 -12.05 24.54
CA ASP A 442 -11.89 -11.03 25.61
C ASP A 442 -11.00 -11.41 26.80
N ARG A 443 -10.27 -12.53 26.71
CA ARG A 443 -9.36 -12.99 27.76
C ARG A 443 -7.99 -12.31 27.70
#